data_AF-A0A956B4L6-F1
#
_entry.id   AF-A0A956B4L6-F1
#
_cell.length_a   1.000
_cell.length_b   1.000
_cell.length_c   1.000
_cell.angle_alpha   90.00
_cell.angle_beta   90.00
_cell.angle_gamma   90.00
#
_symmetry.space_group_name_H-M   'P 1'
#
loop_
_entity.id
_entity.type
_entity.pdbx_description
1 polymer ?
#
loop_
_entity_poly.entity_id
_entity_poly.type
_entity_poly.pdbx_seq_one_letter_code
_entity_poly.pdbx_strand_id
1 'polypeptide(L)'
;MAERLGRPVPPDQRRHKGWVGQLVEAALGGEAGSAAGPDFPHLGVELKTIPVDARGAPRETTFVCAAPLTVLGQLTWAESPVRAKLARVLWVPVQADPEVPLGERRLGSPCLWSPSPEEDAALGADWRELSGLVADGYVETITAHRGQWLQIRPKAAHARIRTWAPDDEGDPIRTLP
;
A
#
# COMPACT_ATOMS: atom_id res chain seq x y z
N MET A 1 17.27 2.89 -16.73
CA MET A 1 17.32 3.26 -15.29
C MET A 1 18.07 2.22 -14.48
N ALA A 2 17.66 0.95 -14.49
CA ALA A 2 18.31 -0.14 -13.74
C ALA A 2 19.82 -0.28 -14.02
N GLU A 3 20.21 -0.24 -15.30
CA GLU A 3 21.61 -0.27 -15.72
C GLU A 3 22.43 0.88 -15.12
N ARG A 4 21.91 2.11 -15.16
CA ARG A 4 22.54 3.31 -14.54
C ARG A 4 22.74 3.17 -13.03
N LEU A 5 21.92 2.37 -12.36
CA LEU A 5 21.98 2.11 -10.93
C LEU A 5 22.70 0.78 -10.61
N GLY A 6 23.24 0.08 -11.61
CA GLY A 6 23.89 -1.21 -11.43
C GLY A 6 22.96 -2.30 -10.87
N ARG A 7 21.64 -2.18 -11.05
CA ARG A 7 20.65 -3.13 -10.51
C ARG A 7 20.26 -4.16 -11.58
N PRO A 8 20.38 -5.47 -11.31
CA PRO A 8 19.92 -6.49 -12.24
C PRO A 8 18.40 -6.44 -12.37
N VAL A 9 17.91 -6.54 -13.60
CA VAL A 9 16.49 -6.59 -13.91
C VAL A 9 16.02 -8.04 -13.84
N PRO A 10 15.04 -8.39 -12.97
CA PRO A 10 14.50 -9.73 -12.95
C PRO A 10 13.64 -9.98 -14.20
N PRO A 11 13.45 -11.25 -14.62
CA PRO A 11 12.62 -11.56 -15.78
C PRO A 11 11.14 -11.21 -15.55
N ASP A 12 10.66 -11.34 -14.30
CA ASP A 12 9.30 -10.99 -13.89
C ASP A 12 9.25 -10.53 -12.42
N GLN A 13 8.07 -10.07 -11.98
CA GLN A 13 7.83 -9.60 -10.62
C GLN A 13 7.20 -10.65 -9.68
N ARG A 14 7.04 -11.92 -10.11
CA ARG A 14 6.34 -12.95 -9.33
C ARG A 14 7.04 -13.22 -8.00
N ARG A 15 8.38 -13.27 -8.04
CA ARG A 15 9.27 -13.43 -6.85
C ARG A 15 9.96 -12.13 -6.43
N HIS A 16 9.80 -11.07 -7.21
CA HIS A 16 10.45 -9.77 -7.00
C HIS A 16 9.43 -8.66 -6.82
N LYS A 17 8.39 -8.93 -6.01
CA LYS A 17 7.36 -7.94 -5.68
C LYS A 17 8.02 -6.71 -5.05
N GLY A 18 7.74 -5.53 -5.60
CA GLY A 18 8.31 -4.27 -5.12
C GLY A 18 9.66 -3.88 -5.73
N TRP A 19 10.26 -4.69 -6.61
CA TRP A 19 11.54 -4.34 -7.27
C TRP A 19 11.46 -3.01 -8.04
N VAL A 20 10.34 -2.75 -8.73
CA VAL A 20 10.15 -1.48 -9.44
C VAL A 20 10.08 -0.30 -8.48
N GLY A 21 9.37 -0.45 -7.36
CA GLY A 21 9.30 0.57 -6.31
C GLY A 21 10.69 0.92 -5.78
N GLN A 22 11.47 -0.10 -5.40
CA GLN A 22 12.85 0.06 -4.92
C GLN A 22 13.78 0.68 -5.97
N LEU A 23 13.58 0.37 -7.25
CA LEU A 23 14.35 0.97 -8.33
C LEU A 23 14.06 2.47 -8.45
N VAL A 24 12.78 2.85 -8.42
CA VAL A 24 12.35 4.24 -8.52
C VAL A 24 12.79 5.04 -7.29
N GLU A 25 12.64 4.47 -6.10
CA GLU A 25 13.10 5.04 -4.83
C GLU A 25 14.60 5.36 -4.88
N ALA A 26 15.43 4.37 -5.26
CA ALA A 26 16.87 4.55 -5.41
C ALA A 26 17.22 5.58 -6.49
N ALA A 27 16.46 5.65 -7.59
CA ALA A 27 16.68 6.63 -8.66
C ALA A 27 16.39 8.06 -8.22
N LEU A 28 15.51 8.25 -7.24
CA LEU A 28 15.13 9.53 -6.66
C LEU A 28 15.97 9.91 -5.42
N GLY A 29 16.97 9.09 -5.07
CA GLY A 29 17.83 9.32 -3.91
C GLY A 29 17.20 8.94 -2.57
N GLY A 30 16.16 8.11 -2.57
CA GLY A 30 15.61 7.52 -1.35
C GLY A 30 16.60 6.55 -0.71
N GLU A 31 16.63 6.53 0.62
CA GLU A 31 17.42 5.57 1.38
C GLU A 31 16.63 4.26 1.48
N ALA A 32 17.16 3.18 0.91
CA ALA A 32 16.50 1.88 0.96
C ALA A 32 16.35 1.41 2.42
N GLY A 33 15.12 1.46 2.95
CA GLY A 33 14.86 1.06 4.32
C GLY A 33 13.43 1.28 4.74
N SER A 34 12.83 0.25 5.36
CA SER A 34 11.47 0.26 5.91
C SER A 34 11.37 1.13 7.19
N ALA A 35 11.70 2.41 7.11
CA ALA A 35 11.34 3.33 8.18
C ALA A 35 9.80 3.40 8.26
N ALA A 36 9.25 3.54 9.46
CA ALA A 36 7.80 3.66 9.66
C ALA A 36 7.19 4.93 9.01
N GLY A 37 8.04 5.85 8.54
CA GLY A 37 7.67 7.12 7.93
C GLY A 37 7.52 7.08 6.40
N PRO A 38 7.38 8.26 5.77
CA PRO A 38 7.35 8.39 4.32
C PRO A 38 8.73 8.14 3.70
N ASP A 39 8.75 7.70 2.44
CA ASP A 39 9.99 7.37 1.73
C ASP A 39 10.95 8.57 1.58
N PHE A 40 10.42 9.80 1.62
CA PHE A 40 11.21 11.04 1.68
C PHE A 40 10.85 11.86 2.94
N PRO A 41 11.42 11.54 4.12
CA PRO A 41 11.06 12.17 5.40
C PRO A 41 11.20 13.69 5.40
N HIS A 42 12.28 14.22 4.84
CA HIS A 42 12.53 15.66 4.78
C HIS A 42 11.51 16.44 3.93
N LEU A 43 10.82 15.74 3.01
CA LEU A 43 9.78 16.32 2.17
C LEU A 43 8.36 15.97 2.66
N GLY A 44 8.24 15.01 3.57
CA GLY A 44 6.96 14.44 3.98
C GLY A 44 6.22 13.76 2.83
N VAL A 45 6.93 13.15 1.87
CA VAL A 45 6.35 12.55 0.65
C VAL A 45 6.55 11.04 0.65
N GLU A 46 5.45 10.29 0.49
CA GLU A 46 5.47 8.85 0.21
C GLU A 46 5.61 8.62 -1.31
N LEU A 47 6.43 7.66 -1.71
CA LEU A 47 6.56 7.20 -3.09
C LEU A 47 5.65 5.98 -3.33
N LYS A 48 4.83 6.04 -4.37
CA LYS A 48 4.08 4.85 -4.81
C LYS A 48 4.17 4.66 -6.32
N THR A 49 4.64 3.49 -6.73
CA THR A 49 4.53 3.06 -8.13
C THR A 49 3.16 2.45 -8.37
N ILE A 50 2.51 2.80 -9.47
CA ILE A 50 1.19 2.28 -9.83
C ILE A 50 1.22 1.62 -11.21
N PRO A 51 0.90 0.31 -11.33
CA PRO A 51 0.86 -0.36 -12.62
C PRO A 51 -0.36 0.12 -13.42
N VAL A 52 -0.13 0.59 -14.65
CA VAL A 52 -1.18 1.12 -15.55
C VAL A 52 -1.19 0.41 -16.90
N ASP A 53 -2.38 0.30 -17.50
CA ASP A 53 -2.55 -0.22 -18.86
C ASP A 53 -2.18 0.81 -19.95
N ALA A 54 -2.37 0.44 -21.22
CA ALA A 54 -2.08 1.30 -22.36
C ALA A 54 -2.93 2.59 -22.42
N ARG A 55 -4.03 2.66 -21.67
CA ARG A 55 -4.91 3.84 -21.53
C ARG A 55 -4.59 4.66 -20.28
N GLY A 56 -3.62 4.22 -19.47
CA GLY A 56 -3.27 4.84 -18.20
C GLY A 56 -4.18 4.42 -17.03
N ALA A 57 -5.07 3.44 -17.22
CA ALA A 57 -5.93 2.96 -16.14
C ALA A 57 -5.15 2.02 -15.20
N PRO A 58 -5.28 2.18 -13.86
CA PRO A 58 -4.66 1.27 -12.89
C PRO A 58 -5.11 -0.18 -13.10
N ARG A 59 -4.15 -1.12 -13.07
CA ARG A 59 -4.44 -2.56 -13.23
C ARG A 59 -4.62 -3.31 -11.91
N GLU A 60 -4.13 -2.74 -10.82
CA GLU A 60 -4.11 -3.38 -9.50
C GLU A 60 -4.43 -2.35 -8.42
N THR A 61 -4.93 -2.83 -7.29
CA THR A 61 -5.10 -2.01 -6.08
C THR A 61 -3.74 -1.67 -5.49
N THR A 62 -3.60 -0.47 -4.94
CA THR A 62 -2.33 -0.06 -4.31
C THR A 62 -2.29 -0.42 -2.83
N PHE A 63 -1.19 -1.03 -2.39
CA PHE A 63 -0.93 -1.26 -0.97
C PHE A 63 -0.53 0.05 -0.28
N VAL A 64 -1.18 0.36 0.85
CA VAL A 64 -0.86 1.55 1.66
C VAL A 64 0.08 1.17 2.81
N CYS A 65 -0.40 0.35 3.75
CA CYS A 65 0.38 -0.17 4.87
C CYS A 65 -0.25 -1.45 5.43
N ALA A 66 0.49 -2.12 6.33
CA ALA A 66 -0.07 -3.21 7.12
C ALA A 66 -1.03 -2.64 8.17
N ALA A 67 -2.16 -3.31 8.38
CA ALA A 67 -3.13 -2.92 9.39
C ALA A 67 -2.65 -3.40 10.78
N PRO A 68 -2.49 -2.53 11.78
CA PRO A 68 -2.09 -2.92 13.13
C PRO A 68 -3.29 -3.48 13.91
N LEU A 69 -3.75 -4.68 13.56
CA LEU A 69 -5.05 -5.25 14.00
C LEU A 69 -5.29 -5.21 15.52
N THR A 70 -4.23 -5.35 16.35
CA THR A 70 -4.33 -5.31 17.82
C THR A 70 -4.68 -3.94 18.40
N VAL A 71 -4.32 -2.86 17.72
CA VAL A 71 -4.52 -1.48 18.21
C VAL A 71 -5.37 -0.65 17.24
N LEU A 72 -5.79 -1.23 16.11
CA LEU A 72 -6.49 -0.51 15.06
C LEU A 72 -7.76 0.18 15.56
N GLY A 73 -8.52 -0.48 16.45
CA GLY A 73 -9.72 0.07 17.06
C GLY A 73 -9.49 1.19 18.08
N GLN A 74 -8.25 1.40 18.52
CA GLN A 74 -7.90 2.44 19.50
C GLN A 74 -7.44 3.74 18.83
N LEU A 75 -7.18 3.71 17.53
CA LEU A 75 -6.72 4.86 16.77
C LEU A 75 -7.90 5.70 16.30
N THR A 76 -7.67 7.00 16.07
CA THR A 76 -8.56 7.81 15.25
C THR A 76 -8.11 7.83 13.78
N TRP A 77 -8.97 8.26 12.86
CA TRP A 77 -8.56 8.49 11.45
C TRP A 77 -7.34 9.43 11.36
N ALA A 78 -7.33 10.48 12.20
CA ALA A 78 -6.27 11.48 12.25
C ALA A 78 -4.90 10.89 12.62
N GLU A 79 -4.90 9.90 13.52
CA GLU A 79 -3.71 9.19 14.02
C GLU A 79 -3.36 7.94 13.19
N SER A 80 -4.19 7.59 12.21
CA SER A 80 -4.03 6.36 11.46
C SER A 80 -2.77 6.39 10.57
N PRO A 81 -2.03 5.27 10.47
CA PRO A 81 -0.88 5.16 9.57
C PRO A 81 -1.30 5.25 8.09
N VAL A 82 -2.55 4.90 7.78
CA VAL A 82 -3.13 5.03 6.44
C VAL A 82 -3.18 6.50 6.03
N ARG A 83 -3.79 7.35 6.86
CA ARG A 83 -3.87 8.79 6.60
C ARG A 83 -2.50 9.43 6.51
N ALA A 84 -1.58 9.08 7.43
CA ALA A 84 -0.21 9.59 7.40
C ALA A 84 0.50 9.29 6.08
N LYS A 85 0.38 8.06 5.56
CA LYS A 85 0.99 7.65 4.28
C LYS A 85 0.31 8.20 3.04
N LEU A 86 -0.97 8.54 3.12
CA LEU A 86 -1.72 9.11 1.99
C LEU A 86 -1.74 10.64 2.00
N ALA A 87 -1.26 11.30 3.05
CA ALA A 87 -1.26 12.76 3.15
C ALA A 87 -0.55 13.46 1.97
N ARG A 88 0.53 12.85 1.46
CA ARG A 88 1.26 13.35 0.30
C ARG A 88 1.96 12.19 -0.42
N VAL A 89 1.54 11.93 -1.67
CA VAL A 89 2.06 10.80 -2.45
C VAL A 89 2.60 11.26 -3.78
N LEU A 90 3.83 10.86 -4.10
CA LEU A 90 4.38 10.89 -5.45
C LEU A 90 4.01 9.59 -6.16
N TRP A 91 3.01 9.67 -7.03
CA TRP A 91 2.60 8.57 -7.88
C TRP A 91 3.50 8.47 -9.10
N VAL A 92 4.07 7.29 -9.35
CA VAL A 92 4.87 7.00 -10.54
C VAL A 92 4.19 5.88 -11.33
N PRO A 93 3.51 6.20 -12.44
CA PRO A 93 2.91 5.18 -13.29
C PRO A 93 3.96 4.26 -13.90
N VAL A 94 3.66 2.98 -13.97
CA VAL A 94 4.52 1.96 -14.57
C VAL A 94 3.72 1.19 -15.60
N GLN A 95 4.21 1.08 -16.83
CA GLN A 95 3.57 0.29 -17.86
C GLN A 95 3.40 -1.16 -17.40
N ALA A 96 2.18 -1.68 -17.45
CA ALA A 96 1.82 -3.01 -16.97
C ALA A 96 1.19 -3.88 -18.06
N ASP A 97 1.74 -3.78 -19.27
CA ASP A 97 1.43 -4.67 -20.38
C ASP A 97 2.10 -6.05 -20.17
N PRO A 98 1.34 -7.15 -20.13
CA PRO A 98 1.90 -8.50 -20.02
C PRO A 98 2.84 -8.88 -21.16
N GLU A 99 2.64 -8.34 -22.35
CA GLU A 99 3.44 -8.65 -23.54
C GLU A 99 4.79 -7.90 -23.54
N VAL A 100 4.95 -6.91 -22.66
CA VAL A 100 6.18 -6.11 -22.56
C VAL A 100 7.05 -6.65 -21.42
N PRO A 101 8.28 -7.13 -21.73
CA PRO A 101 9.24 -7.59 -20.72
C PRO A 101 9.52 -6.53 -19.66
N LEU A 102 9.79 -6.94 -18.41
CA LEU A 102 9.97 -6.01 -17.30
C LEU A 102 11.05 -4.95 -17.57
N GLY A 103 12.16 -5.34 -18.22
CA GLY A 103 13.25 -4.44 -18.55
C GLY A 103 12.94 -3.39 -19.62
N GLU A 104 11.87 -3.58 -20.39
CA GLU A 104 11.45 -2.69 -21.48
C GLU A 104 10.27 -1.81 -21.11
N ARG A 105 9.65 -2.05 -19.94
CA ARG A 105 8.53 -1.25 -19.45
C ARG A 105 8.93 0.18 -19.19
N ARG A 106 8.05 1.10 -19.57
CA ARG A 106 8.24 2.54 -19.39
C ARG A 106 7.66 3.03 -18.06
N LEU A 107 8.30 4.05 -17.50
CA LEU A 107 7.72 4.88 -16.46
C LEU A 107 6.91 5.99 -17.12
N GLY A 108 5.73 6.27 -16.58
CA GLY A 108 4.92 7.42 -16.97
C GLY A 108 5.36 8.69 -16.26
N SER A 109 4.69 9.80 -16.58
CA SER A 109 4.90 11.07 -15.89
C SER A 109 4.49 10.97 -14.43
N PRO A 110 5.35 11.37 -13.47
CA PRO A 110 5.00 11.34 -12.06
C PRO A 110 3.93 12.39 -11.74
N CYS A 111 3.09 12.10 -10.75
CA CYS A 111 2.06 13.00 -10.26
C CYS A 111 2.18 13.13 -8.74
N LEU A 112 2.33 14.37 -8.26
CA LEU A 112 2.32 14.66 -6.84
C LEU A 112 0.88 14.94 -6.41
N TRP A 113 0.37 14.13 -5.49
CA TRP A 113 -1.02 14.16 -5.06
C TRP A 113 -1.13 14.31 -3.55
N SER A 114 -2.18 15.00 -3.11
CA SER A 114 -2.70 14.99 -1.75
C SER A 114 -4.21 14.83 -1.85
N PRO A 115 -4.86 14.15 -0.90
CA PRO A 115 -6.31 13.99 -0.92
C PRO A 115 -6.98 15.35 -0.86
N SER A 116 -8.01 15.55 -1.69
CA SER A 116 -8.97 16.63 -1.48
C SER A 116 -9.70 16.43 -0.14
N PRO A 117 -10.38 17.45 0.40
CA PRO A 117 -11.21 17.30 1.59
C PRO A 117 -12.25 16.17 1.44
N GLU A 118 -12.84 16.02 0.26
CA GLU A 118 -13.81 14.98 -0.05
C GLU A 118 -13.16 13.59 -0.09
N GLU A 119 -11.97 13.47 -0.69
CA GLU A 119 -11.20 12.23 -0.73
C GLU A 119 -10.75 11.80 0.68
N ASP A 120 -10.25 12.74 1.51
CA ASP A 120 -9.86 12.45 2.90
C ASP A 120 -11.06 12.00 3.74
N ALA A 121 -12.21 12.66 3.57
CA ALA A 121 -13.45 12.28 4.25
C ALA A 121 -13.95 10.89 3.82
N ALA A 122 -13.88 10.57 2.52
CA ALA A 122 -14.26 9.26 1.99
C ALA A 122 -13.35 8.14 2.51
N LEU A 123 -12.03 8.34 2.44
CA LEU A 123 -11.04 7.42 3.00
C LEU A 123 -11.24 7.23 4.51
N GLY A 124 -11.51 8.32 5.24
CA GLY A 124 -11.78 8.28 6.66
C GLY A 124 -13.11 7.60 7.03
N ALA A 125 -14.11 7.58 6.14
CA ALA A 125 -15.34 6.84 6.33
C ALA A 125 -15.12 5.33 6.21
N ASP A 126 -14.47 4.88 5.13
CA ASP A 126 -14.11 3.47 4.95
C ASP A 126 -13.21 2.98 6.09
N TRP A 127 -12.22 3.78 6.49
CA TRP A 127 -11.31 3.43 7.59
C TRP A 127 -12.07 3.24 8.91
N ARG A 128 -13.06 4.09 9.22
CA ARG A 128 -13.87 3.96 10.44
C ARG A 128 -14.75 2.70 10.41
N GLU A 129 -15.36 2.37 9.27
CA GLU A 129 -16.12 1.11 9.15
C GLU A 129 -15.20 -0.10 9.39
N LEU A 130 -14.07 -0.14 8.69
CA LEU A 130 -13.15 -1.27 8.73
C LEU A 130 -12.48 -1.44 10.10
N SER A 131 -12.06 -0.34 10.73
CA SER A 131 -11.47 -0.35 12.07
C SER A 131 -12.49 -0.75 13.15
N GLY A 132 -13.75 -0.32 13.03
CA GLY A 132 -14.84 -0.74 13.91
C GLY A 132 -15.05 -2.26 13.85
N LEU A 133 -15.15 -2.84 12.65
CA LEU A 133 -15.26 -4.30 12.50
C LEU A 133 -14.09 -5.06 13.11
N VAL A 134 -12.87 -4.53 13.01
CA VAL A 134 -11.70 -5.14 13.66
C VAL A 134 -11.79 -5.00 15.18
N ALA A 135 -12.20 -3.83 15.68
CA ALA A 135 -12.34 -3.59 17.12
C ALA A 135 -13.39 -4.50 17.78
N ASP A 136 -14.49 -4.76 17.07
CA ASP A 136 -15.58 -5.61 17.49
C ASP A 136 -15.31 -7.12 17.28
N GLY A 137 -14.08 -7.49 16.90
CA GLY A 137 -13.69 -8.89 16.73
C GLY A 137 -14.06 -9.55 15.40
N TYR A 138 -14.76 -8.82 14.52
CA TYR A 138 -15.28 -9.34 13.25
C TYR A 138 -14.27 -9.28 12.09
N VAL A 139 -12.97 -9.31 12.38
CA VAL A 139 -11.90 -9.21 11.38
C VAL A 139 -12.01 -10.27 10.28
N GLU A 140 -12.42 -11.50 10.63
CA GLU A 140 -12.55 -12.60 9.65
C GLU A 140 -13.75 -12.42 8.70
N THR A 141 -14.69 -11.53 9.04
CA THR A 141 -15.84 -11.20 8.19
C THR A 141 -15.49 -10.17 7.11
N ILE A 142 -14.33 -9.52 7.22
CA ILE A 142 -13.91 -8.49 6.28
C ILE A 142 -13.52 -9.16 4.95
N THR A 143 -14.25 -8.80 3.91
CA THR A 143 -13.98 -9.23 2.54
C THR A 143 -13.41 -8.07 1.72
N ALA A 144 -12.79 -8.38 0.58
CA ALA A 144 -12.28 -7.38 -0.35
C ALA A 144 -13.37 -6.54 -1.05
N HIS A 145 -14.65 -6.76 -0.73
CA HIS A 145 -15.79 -5.96 -1.22
C HIS A 145 -16.26 -4.91 -0.22
N ARG A 146 -15.70 -4.89 1.01
CA ARG A 146 -16.03 -3.86 2.00
C ARG A 146 -15.13 -2.64 1.86
N GLY A 147 -15.77 -1.47 1.96
CA GLY A 147 -15.17 -0.17 1.70
C GLY A 147 -15.25 0.22 0.22
N GLN A 148 -15.40 1.52 -0.04
CA GLN A 148 -15.57 2.05 -1.39
C GLN A 148 -14.23 2.39 -2.07
N TRP A 149 -13.30 2.95 -1.29
CA TRP A 149 -12.00 3.47 -1.72
C TRP A 149 -10.84 2.83 -0.96
N LEU A 150 -11.07 2.44 0.30
CA LEU A 150 -10.13 1.74 1.16
C LEU A 150 -10.67 0.36 1.56
N GLN A 151 -9.79 -0.63 1.62
CA GLN A 151 -10.13 -2.01 1.96
C GLN A 151 -9.02 -2.65 2.80
N ILE A 152 -9.38 -3.61 3.67
CA ILE A 152 -8.42 -4.49 4.33
C ILE A 152 -8.39 -5.82 3.56
N ARG A 153 -7.18 -6.29 3.23
CA ARG A 153 -6.96 -7.56 2.53
C ARG A 153 -5.82 -8.32 3.17
N PRO A 154 -5.87 -9.67 3.20
CA PRO A 154 -4.77 -10.47 3.72
C PRO A 154 -3.43 -10.15 3.03
N LYS A 155 -2.40 -9.87 3.82
CA LYS A 155 -1.04 -9.56 3.38
C LYS A 155 -0.05 -10.56 3.99
N ALA A 156 -0.15 -11.82 3.56
CA ALA A 156 0.81 -12.85 3.93
C ALA A 156 1.65 -13.33 2.74
N ALA A 157 2.92 -13.65 2.99
CA ALA A 157 3.75 -14.36 2.01
C ALA A 157 3.24 -15.80 1.75
N HIS A 158 2.50 -16.38 2.70
CA HIS A 158 1.86 -17.70 2.61
C HIS A 158 0.77 -17.83 3.68
N ALA A 159 -0.24 -18.67 3.42
CA ALA A 159 -1.45 -18.82 4.24
C ALA A 159 -1.23 -19.36 5.67
N ARG A 160 0.01 -19.62 6.10
CA ARG A 160 0.37 -20.06 7.46
C ARG A 160 0.83 -18.92 8.37
N ILE A 161 1.14 -17.74 7.82
CA ILE A 161 1.49 -16.57 8.64
C ILE A 161 0.25 -16.14 9.40
N ARG A 162 0.42 -15.83 10.69
CA ARG A 162 -0.65 -15.37 11.58
C ARG A 162 -0.22 -14.12 12.32
N THR A 163 -1.13 -13.17 12.46
CA THR A 163 -1.01 -12.02 13.35
C THR A 163 -2.05 -12.10 14.47
N TRP A 164 -1.89 -11.28 15.50
CA TRP A 164 -2.86 -11.15 16.58
C TRP A 164 -3.94 -10.13 16.20
N ALA A 165 -5.19 -10.44 16.53
CA ALA A 165 -6.35 -9.57 16.44
C ALA A 165 -7.29 -9.87 17.62
N PRO A 166 -8.15 -8.94 18.06
CA PRO A 166 -9.20 -9.25 19.03
C PRO A 166 -10.30 -10.13 18.38
N ASP A 167 -10.98 -10.94 19.19
CA ASP A 167 -12.26 -11.58 18.87
C ASP A 167 -13.46 -10.78 19.40
N ASP A 168 -14.67 -11.32 19.28
CA ASP A 168 -15.93 -10.68 19.67
C ASP A 168 -16.10 -10.54 21.19
N GLU A 169 -15.29 -11.23 21.99
CA GLU A 169 -15.19 -11.07 23.45
C GLU A 169 -14.02 -10.14 23.85
N GLY A 170 -13.19 -9.72 22.88
CA GLY A 170 -12.01 -8.88 23.07
C GLY A 170 -10.73 -9.65 23.40
N ASP A 171 -10.77 -10.98 23.38
CA ASP A 171 -9.64 -11.86 23.64
C ASP A 171 -8.71 -11.96 22.41
N PRO A 172 -7.40 -12.15 22.60
CA PRO A 172 -6.46 -12.18 21.48
C PRO A 172 -6.53 -13.51 20.70
N ILE A 173 -6.92 -13.45 19.43
CA ILE A 173 -6.93 -14.57 18.47
C ILE A 173 -5.87 -14.44 17.37
N ARG A 174 -5.52 -15.57 16.76
CA ARG A 174 -4.58 -15.65 15.63
C ARG A 174 -5.33 -15.66 14.30
N THR A 175 -5.25 -14.56 13.54
CA THR A 175 -5.86 -14.44 12.20
C THR A 175 -4.82 -14.19 11.10
N LEU A 176 -5.24 -14.12 9.84
CA LEU A 176 -4.36 -13.75 8.72
C LEU A 176 -3.91 -12.28 8.86
N PRO A 177 -2.61 -11.97 8.64
CA PRO A 177 -2.12 -10.60 8.58
C PRO A 177 -2.69 -9.81 7.42
#